data_AF-A0A4R8W0G4-F1
#
_entry.id   AF-A0A4R8W0G4-F1
#
_cell.length_a   1.000
_cell.length_b   1.000
_cell.length_c   1.000
_cell.angle_alpha   90.00
_cell.angle_beta   90.00
_cell.angle_gamma   90.00
#
_symmetry.space_group_name_H-M   'P 1'
#
loop_
_entity.id
_entity.type
_entity.pdbx_description
1 polymer ?
#
loop_
_entity_poly.entity_id
_entity_poly.type
_entity_poly.pdbx_seq_one_letter_code
_entity_poly.pdbx_strand_id
1 'polypeptide(L)'
;MPSPWGDRGTVTAEFAAVVPAVLLVLALCLGAVQVSGEQVRLTGAAAAAARSLARGDGDDAAAGLVRRLVGPASMTTERQGDFVCVRLRMPSGFGAFAAFGVTVAAASCALGGGA
;
A
#
# COMPACT_ATOMS: atom_id res chain seq x y z
N MET A 1 57.04 -13.32 14.07
CA MET A 1 56.48 -12.70 15.28
C MET A 1 54.98 -12.48 15.04
N PRO A 2 54.08 -13.20 15.71
CA PRO A 2 52.63 -12.98 15.57
C PRO A 2 52.23 -11.67 16.27
N SER A 3 51.40 -10.84 15.63
CA SER A 3 50.96 -9.55 16.17
C SER A 3 49.78 -9.74 17.15
N PRO A 4 49.82 -9.16 18.37
CA PRO A 4 48.85 -9.44 19.44
C PRO A 4 47.49 -8.71 19.34
N TRP A 5 47.08 -8.24 18.16
CA TRP A 5 45.93 -7.31 18.01
C TRP A 5 44.89 -7.73 16.95
N GLY A 6 44.70 -9.04 16.72
CA GLY A 6 43.77 -9.54 15.70
C GLY A 6 42.31 -9.71 16.13
N ASP A 7 42.04 -10.11 17.39
CA ASP A 7 40.70 -10.64 17.76
C ASP A 7 39.80 -9.69 18.55
N ARG A 8 40.31 -8.57 19.07
CA ARG A 8 39.52 -7.65 19.90
C ARG A 8 38.81 -6.52 19.14
N GLY A 9 39.17 -6.30 17.88
CA GLY A 9 38.58 -5.26 17.01
C GLY A 9 37.58 -5.78 15.98
N THR A 10 37.57 -7.09 15.71
CA THR A 10 36.63 -7.75 14.78
C THR A 10 35.23 -7.78 15.34
N VAL A 11 35.08 -8.14 16.62
CA VAL A 11 33.77 -8.21 17.30
C VAL A 11 33.05 -6.85 17.22
N THR A 12 33.70 -5.76 17.60
CA THR A 12 33.09 -4.42 17.55
C THR A 12 32.83 -3.92 16.13
N ALA A 13 33.69 -4.26 15.15
CA ALA A 13 33.49 -3.91 13.74
C ALA A 13 32.34 -4.69 13.08
N GLU A 14 32.19 -5.97 13.39
CA GLU A 14 31.09 -6.81 12.90
C GLU A 14 29.76 -6.33 13.47
N PHE A 15 29.69 -6.06 14.77
CA PHE A 15 28.48 -5.50 15.38
C PHE A 15 28.14 -4.11 14.82
N ALA A 16 29.15 -3.28 14.53
CA ALA A 16 28.94 -1.97 13.93
C ALA A 16 28.29 -2.04 12.53
N ALA A 17 28.54 -3.11 11.76
CA ALA A 17 27.92 -3.32 10.46
C ALA A 17 26.59 -4.12 10.54
N VAL A 18 26.50 -5.10 11.44
CA VAL A 18 25.33 -5.96 11.61
C VAL A 18 24.13 -5.20 12.15
N VAL A 19 24.32 -4.32 13.14
CA VAL A 19 23.21 -3.58 13.75
C VAL A 19 22.48 -2.70 12.72
N PRO A 20 23.16 -1.85 11.91
CA PRO A 20 22.50 -1.11 10.84
C PRO A 20 21.80 -2.00 9.82
N ALA A 21 22.43 -3.10 9.41
CA ALA A 21 21.83 -4.02 8.44
C ALA A 21 20.53 -4.64 8.97
N VAL A 22 20.51 -5.09 10.23
CA VAL A 22 19.30 -5.64 10.88
C VAL A 22 18.22 -4.58 11.01
N LEU A 23 18.57 -3.36 11.41
CA LEU A 23 17.62 -2.25 11.48
C LEU A 23 17.00 -1.91 10.12
N LEU A 24 17.79 -1.94 9.05
CA LEU A 24 17.29 -1.74 7.68
C LEU A 24 16.32 -2.85 7.27
N VAL A 25 16.66 -4.11 7.54
CA VAL A 25 15.76 -5.25 7.24
C VAL A 25 14.45 -5.13 8.02
N LEU A 26 14.52 -4.83 9.32
CA LEU A 26 13.32 -4.64 10.14
C LEU A 26 12.47 -3.46 9.63
N ALA A 27 13.08 -2.34 9.26
CA ALA A 27 12.38 -1.20 8.69
C ALA A 27 11.68 -1.56 7.37
N LEU A 28 12.32 -2.34 6.50
CA LEU A 28 11.73 -2.83 5.25
C LEU A 28 10.57 -3.80 5.52
N CYS A 29 10.72 -4.73 6.45
CA CYS A 29 9.66 -5.66 6.83
C CYS A 29 8.44 -4.93 7.40
N LEU A 30 8.65 -4.00 8.33
CA LEU A 30 7.57 -3.18 8.90
C LEU A 30 6.91 -2.31 7.83
N GLY A 31 7.71 -1.67 6.96
CA GLY A 31 7.20 -0.89 5.84
C GLY A 31 6.32 -1.74 4.90
N ALA A 32 6.76 -2.95 4.56
CA ALA A 32 5.98 -3.87 3.73
C ALA A 32 4.64 -4.27 4.38
N VAL A 33 4.65 -4.56 5.69
CA VAL A 33 3.41 -4.85 6.44
C VAL A 33 2.47 -3.65 6.43
N GLN A 34 2.96 -2.43 6.65
CA GLN A 34 2.14 -1.21 6.60
C GLN A 34 1.49 -1.01 5.22
N VAL A 35 2.28 -1.13 4.14
CA VAL A 35 1.79 -1.01 2.76
C VAL A 35 0.75 -2.07 2.44
N SER A 36 0.96 -3.32 2.90
CA SER A 36 0.00 -4.40 2.68
C SER A 36 -1.35 -4.13 3.35
N GLY A 37 -1.34 -3.56 4.57
CA GLY A 37 -2.57 -3.18 5.27
C GLY A 37 -3.34 -2.07 4.56
N GLU A 38 -2.64 -1.09 4.02
CA GLU A 38 -3.23 -0.01 3.23
C GLU A 38 -3.84 -0.52 1.92
N GLN A 39 -3.16 -1.44 1.24
CA GLN A 39 -3.67 -2.09 0.04
C GLN A 39 -4.98 -2.87 0.32
N VAL A 40 -5.06 -3.57 1.44
CA VAL A 40 -6.29 -4.28 1.84
C VAL A 40 -7.44 -3.30 2.10
N ARG A 41 -7.17 -2.18 2.79
CA ARG A 41 -8.18 -1.13 3.04
C ARG A 41 -8.66 -0.47 1.74
N LEU A 42 -7.73 -0.15 0.83
CA LEU A 42 -8.02 0.38 -0.51
C LEU A 42 -8.88 -0.59 -1.33
N THR A 43 -8.56 -1.88 -1.28
CA THR A 43 -9.33 -2.93 -1.97
C THR A 43 -10.76 -3.01 -1.41
N GLY A 44 -10.91 -2.92 -0.10
CA GLY A 44 -12.23 -2.85 0.55
C GLY A 44 -13.04 -1.62 0.11
N ALA A 45 -12.39 -0.45 0.03
CA ALA A 45 -13.02 0.79 -0.43
C ALA A 45 -13.41 0.72 -1.91
N ALA A 46 -12.55 0.19 -2.77
CA ALA A 46 -12.85 -0.05 -4.18
C ALA A 46 -14.06 -0.98 -4.32
N ALA A 47 -14.13 -2.04 -3.50
CA ALA A 47 -15.23 -3.00 -3.57
C ALA A 47 -16.55 -2.41 -3.06
N ALA A 48 -16.51 -1.50 -2.08
CA ALA A 48 -17.68 -0.76 -1.64
C ALA A 48 -18.18 0.19 -2.74
N ALA A 49 -17.27 0.92 -3.39
CA ALA A 49 -17.59 1.82 -4.50
C ALA A 49 -18.12 1.08 -5.74
N ALA A 50 -17.51 -0.06 -6.10
CA ALA A 50 -17.99 -0.88 -7.21
C ALA A 50 -19.42 -1.38 -6.96
N ARG A 51 -19.72 -1.82 -5.73
CA ARG A 51 -21.09 -2.25 -5.35
C ARG A 51 -22.09 -1.09 -5.29
N SER A 52 -21.67 0.13 -4.93
CA SER A 52 -22.58 1.29 -4.98
C SER A 52 -22.90 1.65 -6.42
N LEU A 53 -21.90 1.72 -7.29
CA LEU A 53 -22.10 2.02 -8.71
C LEU A 53 -22.90 0.92 -9.43
N ALA A 54 -22.70 -0.35 -9.05
CA ALA A 54 -23.49 -1.48 -9.55
C ALA A 54 -24.98 -1.38 -9.17
N ARG A 55 -25.30 -0.73 -8.04
CA ARG A 55 -26.68 -0.41 -7.64
C ARG A 55 -27.28 0.81 -8.36
N GLY A 56 -26.49 1.49 -9.18
CA GLY A 56 -26.89 2.73 -9.84
C GLY A 56 -26.68 3.99 -9.00
N ASP A 57 -25.98 3.89 -7.86
CA ASP A 57 -25.54 5.09 -7.14
C ASP A 57 -24.59 5.90 -8.05
N GLY A 58 -24.72 7.24 -8.06
CA GLY A 58 -23.90 8.10 -8.92
C GLY A 58 -22.42 8.18 -8.49
N ASP A 59 -21.55 8.63 -9.39
CA ASP A 59 -20.10 8.72 -9.17
C ASP A 59 -19.74 9.60 -7.96
N ASP A 60 -20.49 10.68 -7.70
CA ASP A 60 -20.27 11.56 -6.55
C ASP A 60 -20.53 10.86 -5.21
N ALA A 61 -21.54 9.98 -5.15
CA ALA A 61 -21.85 9.20 -3.96
C ALA A 61 -20.76 8.16 -3.69
N ALA A 62 -20.26 7.51 -4.75
CA ALA A 62 -19.13 6.58 -4.67
C ALA A 62 -17.83 7.29 -4.24
N ALA A 63 -17.52 8.46 -4.82
CA ALA A 63 -16.36 9.26 -4.44
C ALA A 63 -16.44 9.73 -2.98
N GLY A 64 -17.63 10.14 -2.53
CA GLY A 64 -17.88 10.50 -1.13
C GLY A 64 -17.67 9.33 -0.16
N LEU A 65 -18.06 8.11 -0.54
CA LEU A 65 -17.79 6.89 0.24
C LEU A 65 -16.30 6.60 0.34
N VAL A 66 -15.58 6.62 -0.79
CA VAL A 66 -14.12 6.40 -0.82
C VAL A 66 -13.41 7.41 0.08
N ARG A 67 -13.78 8.69 0.00
CA ARG A 67 -13.16 9.74 0.82
C ARG A 67 -13.38 9.55 2.33
N ARG A 68 -14.51 8.98 2.74
CA ARG A 68 -14.76 8.63 4.15
C ARG A 68 -13.98 7.40 4.61
N LEU A 69 -13.73 6.43 3.73
CA LEU A 69 -13.09 5.16 4.09
C LEU A 69 -11.56 5.24 4.12
N VAL A 70 -10.96 5.90 3.12
CA VAL A 70 -9.50 5.91 2.91
C VAL A 70 -8.92 7.31 2.71
N GLY A 71 -9.75 8.36 2.80
CA GLY A 71 -9.29 9.74 2.64
C GLY A 71 -9.08 10.16 1.17
N PRO A 72 -8.14 11.07 0.88
CA PRO A 72 -7.90 11.55 -0.48
C PRO A 72 -7.26 10.46 -1.33
N ALA A 73 -8.07 9.81 -2.17
CA ALA A 73 -7.63 8.87 -3.18
C ALA A 73 -8.15 9.31 -4.56
N SER A 74 -7.35 9.07 -5.60
CA SER A 74 -7.83 9.22 -6.97
C SER A 74 -8.67 8.00 -7.33
N MET A 75 -9.87 8.25 -7.83
CA MET A 75 -10.82 7.21 -8.23
C MET A 75 -11.02 7.27 -9.74
N THR A 76 -10.92 6.11 -10.39
CA THR A 76 -11.26 5.93 -11.80
C THR A 76 -12.25 4.78 -11.92
N THR A 77 -13.33 5.00 -12.64
CA THR A 77 -14.39 4.02 -12.88
C THR A 77 -14.31 3.52 -14.32
N GLU A 78 -14.52 2.23 -14.50
CA GLU A 78 -14.47 1.58 -15.82
C GLU A 78 -15.62 0.56 -15.89
N ARG A 79 -16.48 0.66 -16.91
CA ARG A 79 -17.52 -0.33 -17.19
C ARG A 79 -17.01 -1.32 -18.24
N GLN A 80 -17.02 -2.60 -17.91
CA GLN A 80 -16.68 -3.70 -18.81
C GLN A 80 -17.88 -4.65 -18.90
N GLY A 81 -18.72 -4.45 -19.92
CA GLY A 81 -19.96 -5.20 -20.09
C GLY A 81 -20.87 -5.06 -18.85
N ASP A 82 -21.20 -6.19 -18.23
CA ASP A 82 -21.99 -6.26 -17.00
C ASP A 82 -21.19 -5.98 -15.72
N PHE A 83 -19.90 -5.66 -15.81
CA PHE A 83 -19.08 -5.35 -14.65
C PHE A 83 -18.79 -3.85 -14.54
N VAL A 84 -18.90 -3.32 -13.32
CA VAL A 84 -18.42 -2.00 -12.94
C VAL A 84 -17.15 -2.17 -12.12
N CYS A 85 -16.02 -1.74 -12.68
CA CYS A 85 -14.71 -1.76 -12.05
C CYS A 85 -14.37 -0.39 -11.48
N VAL A 86 -13.88 -0.37 -10.26
CA VAL A 86 -13.37 0.84 -9.60
C VAL A 86 -11.90 0.61 -9.29
N ARG A 87 -11.06 1.56 -9.71
CA ARG A 87 -9.64 1.60 -9.39
C ARG A 87 -9.35 2.83 -8.56
N LEU A 88 -8.67 2.61 -7.44
CA LEU A 88 -8.23 3.63 -6.52
C LEU A 88 -6.71 3.71 -6.52
N ARG A 89 -6.15 4.92 -6.47
CA ARG A 89 -4.73 5.15 -6.25
C ARG A 89 -4.51 6.23 -5.19
N MET A 90 -3.57 5.97 -4.29
CA MET A 90 -3.11 6.94 -3.29
C MET A 90 -1.60 6.80 -3.06
N PRO A 91 -0.92 7.86 -2.61
CA PRO A 91 0.46 7.75 -2.13
C PRO A 91 0.53 6.80 -0.92
N SER A 92 1.64 6.07 -0.77
CA SER A 92 1.82 5.18 0.39
C SER A 92 1.85 5.97 1.70
N GLY A 93 1.18 5.49 2.75
CA GLY A 93 1.19 6.11 4.07
C GLY A 93 2.53 6.01 4.81
N PHE A 94 3.47 5.18 4.33
CA PHE A 94 4.83 5.11 4.88
C PHE A 94 5.68 6.25 4.30
N GLY A 95 6.00 7.24 5.13
CA GLY A 95 6.65 8.49 4.70
C GLY A 95 7.95 8.30 3.89
N ALA A 96 8.76 7.29 4.20
CA ALA A 96 9.95 7.00 3.40
C ALA A 96 9.58 6.50 1.98
N PHE A 97 8.63 5.58 1.86
CA PHE A 97 8.17 5.11 0.54
C PHE A 97 7.44 6.21 -0.24
N ALA A 98 6.71 7.09 0.44
CA ALA A 98 6.11 8.27 -0.18
C ALA A 98 7.18 9.22 -0.76
N ALA A 99 8.29 9.43 -0.03
CA ALA A 99 9.41 10.23 -0.51
C ALA A 99 10.11 9.62 -1.74
N PHE A 100 10.09 8.29 -1.87
CA PHE A 100 10.54 7.58 -3.07
C PHE A 100 9.50 7.52 -4.20
N GLY A 101 8.33 8.17 -4.05
CA GLY A 101 7.28 8.20 -5.07
C GLY A 101 6.49 6.89 -5.21
N VAL A 102 6.52 6.02 -4.21
CA VAL A 102 5.75 4.77 -4.22
C VAL A 102 4.27 5.08 -4.03
N THR A 103 3.45 4.60 -4.96
CA THR A 103 1.98 4.72 -4.91
C THR A 103 1.35 3.35 -4.71
N VAL A 104 0.28 3.31 -3.93
CA VAL A 104 -0.52 2.11 -3.71
C VAL A 104 -1.76 2.21 -4.59
N ALA A 105 -1.98 1.17 -5.40
CA ALA A 105 -3.13 1.06 -6.28
C ALA A 105 -3.90 -0.23 -5.96
N ALA A 106 -5.22 -0.13 -5.94
CA ALA A 106 -6.10 -1.29 -5.83
C ALA A 106 -7.26 -1.14 -6.80
N ALA A 107 -7.76 -2.26 -7.31
CA ALA A 107 -8.93 -2.30 -8.16
C ALA A 107 -9.85 -3.45 -7.77
N SER A 108 -11.15 -3.26 -7.93
CA SER A 108 -12.14 -4.31 -7.78
C SER A 108 -13.31 -4.09 -8.73
N CYS A 109 -13.89 -5.18 -9.20
CA CYS A 109 -15.07 -5.15 -10.05
C CYS A 109 -16.26 -5.78 -9.34
N ALA A 110 -17.45 -5.22 -9.58
CA ALA A 110 -18.72 -5.78 -9.16
C ALA A 110 -19.61 -5.97 -10.38
N LEU A 111 -20.40 -7.05 -10.42
CA LEU A 111 -21.41 -7.24 -11.47
C LEU A 111 -22.49 -6.16 -11.28
N GLY A 112 -22.57 -5.21 -12.20
CA GLY A 112 -23.73 -4.34 -12.36
C GLY A 112 -24.80 -5.13 -13.09
N GLY A 113 -25.98 -5.25 -12.51
CA GLY A 113 -27.07 -6.06 -13.07
C GLY A 113 -27.19 -5.82 -14.58
N GLY A 114 -26.88 -6.86 -15.36
CA GLY A 114 -27.04 -6.84 -16.81
C GLY A 114 -28.49 -6.50 -17.14
N ALA A 115 -28.64 -5.65 -18.15
CA ALA A 115 -29.94 -5.29 -18.71
C ALA A 115 -30.67 -6.50 -19.30
#